data_AF-A0AB72XLR0-F1
#
_entry.id   AF-A0AB72XLR0-F1
#
_cell.length_a   1.000
_cell.length_b   1.000
_cell.length_c   1.000
_cell.angle_alpha   90.00
_cell.angle_beta   90.00
_cell.angle_gamma   90.00
#
_symmetry.space_group_name_H-M   'P 1'
#
loop_
_entity.id
_entity.type
_entity.pdbx_description
1 polymer ?
#
loop_
_entity_poly.entity_id
_entity_poly.type
_entity_poly.pdbx_seq_one_letter_code
_entity_poly.pdbx_strand_id
1 'polypeptide(L)'
;MEVFHWLQHDIVDRGRLPLLCCLVAFVLTFLVTRSFVRFIHRRAADGRPARWWQPRNVHIGSVHIHHVAFGVVLVMISGLTLVTLSVDGREPEFTIAASIFGVGAALVLDEYALILHLSDVYWEEDGRTSVDAVFAAVAVAGLLIMGLHPLIFFLPVRQGANWVVLQTTLIAGLVLTLPLAVVVLLKGKVWTGLLGMFVVVLLVVGAVRLSRPHAPWARWRYTRHPEKMRRALQRERTWRRPVVRIKLWLQYVIAGTPRMPDERAVDAQLDQDVRPAPPPERTAPILISGSVWSD
;
A
#
# COMPACT_ATOMS: atom_id res chain seq x y z
N MET A 1 -28.83 5.11 -18.41
CA MET A 1 -28.33 5.51 -19.74
C MET A 1 -27.10 6.42 -19.65
N GLU A 2 -27.02 7.36 -18.69
CA GLU A 2 -25.82 8.23 -18.54
C GLU A 2 -24.52 7.48 -18.20
N VAL A 3 -24.56 6.47 -17.32
CA VAL A 3 -23.37 5.68 -16.98
C VAL A 3 -22.79 4.95 -18.19
N PHE A 4 -23.66 4.44 -19.07
CA PHE A 4 -23.24 3.73 -20.29
C PHE A 4 -22.63 4.69 -21.31
N HIS A 5 -23.17 5.91 -21.42
CA HIS A 5 -22.67 6.95 -22.31
C HIS A 5 -21.32 7.50 -21.82
N TRP A 6 -21.14 7.67 -20.49
CA TRP A 6 -19.85 8.02 -19.88
C TRP A 6 -18.82 6.89 -20.06
N LEU A 7 -19.22 5.63 -19.85
CA LEU A 7 -18.35 4.47 -20.04
C LEU A 7 -17.84 4.36 -21.48
N GLN A 8 -18.72 4.54 -22.47
CA GLN A 8 -18.31 4.54 -23.88
C GLN A 8 -17.40 5.73 -24.21
N HIS A 9 -17.80 6.95 -23.83
CA HIS A 9 -17.13 8.16 -24.31
C HIS A 9 -15.84 8.53 -23.56
N ASP A 10 -15.74 8.26 -22.26
CA ASP A 10 -14.57 8.63 -21.46
C ASP A 10 -13.61 7.46 -21.18
N ILE A 11 -14.07 6.20 -21.32
CA ILE A 11 -13.23 5.02 -21.03
C ILE A 11 -12.88 4.26 -22.30
N VAL A 12 -13.87 3.89 -23.12
CA VAL A 12 -13.63 3.13 -24.36
C VAL A 12 -12.95 4.04 -25.40
N ASP A 13 -13.52 5.22 -25.67
CA ASP A 13 -13.00 6.14 -26.70
C ASP A 13 -11.66 6.79 -26.32
N ARG A 14 -11.28 6.82 -25.02
CA ARG A 14 -9.97 7.30 -24.56
C ARG A 14 -8.91 6.19 -24.41
N GLY A 15 -9.21 4.95 -24.80
CA GLY A 15 -8.28 3.81 -24.71
C GLY A 15 -7.96 3.35 -23.28
N ARG A 16 -8.86 3.61 -22.32
CA ARG A 16 -8.66 3.26 -20.89
C ARG A 16 -9.33 1.95 -20.48
N LEU A 17 -9.98 1.24 -21.41
CA LEU A 17 -10.63 -0.05 -21.18
C LEU A 17 -9.71 -1.08 -20.51
N PRO A 18 -8.44 -1.27 -20.95
CA PRO A 18 -7.57 -2.26 -20.32
C PRO A 18 -7.28 -1.98 -18.84
N LEU A 19 -7.13 -0.69 -18.48
CA LEU A 19 -6.92 -0.27 -17.10
C LEU A 19 -8.16 -0.47 -16.23
N LEU A 20 -9.34 -0.18 -16.77
CA LEU A 20 -10.61 -0.42 -16.05
C LEU A 20 -10.80 -1.92 -15.80
N CYS A 21 -10.63 -2.75 -16.83
CA CYS A 21 -10.76 -4.20 -16.71
C CYS A 21 -9.72 -4.79 -15.74
N CYS A 22 -8.48 -4.29 -15.76
CA CYS A 22 -7.46 -4.62 -14.77
C CYS A 22 -7.92 -4.31 -13.34
N LEU A 23 -8.43 -3.10 -13.09
CA LEU A 23 -8.92 -2.70 -11.77
C LEU A 23 -10.11 -3.54 -11.32
N VAL A 24 -11.07 -3.79 -12.20
CA VAL A 24 -12.25 -4.61 -11.89
C VAL A 24 -11.83 -6.04 -11.57
N ALA A 25 -10.98 -6.65 -12.40
CA ALA A 25 -10.44 -7.98 -12.16
C ALA A 25 -9.70 -8.05 -10.81
N PHE A 26 -8.85 -7.07 -10.54
CA PHE A 26 -8.12 -6.95 -9.27
C PHE A 26 -9.07 -6.92 -8.06
N VAL A 27 -10.06 -6.02 -8.06
CA VAL A 27 -11.01 -5.88 -6.94
C VAL A 27 -11.83 -7.14 -6.75
N LEU A 28 -12.36 -7.72 -7.84
CA LEU A 28 -13.17 -8.93 -7.76
C LEU A 28 -12.35 -10.12 -7.24
N THR A 29 -11.14 -10.34 -7.76
CA THR A 29 -10.25 -11.41 -7.29
C THR A 29 -9.94 -11.25 -5.81
N PHE A 30 -9.57 -10.06 -5.35
CA PHE A 30 -9.30 -9.82 -3.94
C PHE A 30 -10.52 -10.08 -3.04
N LEU A 31 -11.71 -9.63 -3.45
CA LEU A 31 -12.93 -9.90 -2.68
C LEU A 31 -13.25 -11.40 -2.62
N VAL A 32 -13.04 -12.13 -3.71
CA VAL A 32 -13.24 -13.58 -3.78
C VAL A 32 -12.25 -14.31 -2.88
N THR A 33 -10.95 -14.01 -2.97
CA THR A 33 -9.92 -14.68 -2.15
C THR A 33 -10.13 -14.40 -0.67
N ARG A 34 -10.40 -13.13 -0.30
CA ARG A 34 -10.70 -12.73 1.08
C ARG A 34 -11.97 -13.41 1.61
N SER A 35 -12.99 -13.56 0.77
CA SER A 35 -14.22 -14.26 1.13
C SER A 35 -13.97 -15.75 1.36
N PHE A 36 -13.15 -16.39 0.53
CA PHE A 36 -12.76 -17.78 0.74
C PHE A 36 -11.96 -17.99 2.03
N VAL A 37 -10.97 -17.14 2.32
CA VAL A 37 -10.20 -17.22 3.57
C VAL A 37 -11.11 -17.05 4.79
N ARG A 38 -12.02 -16.06 4.77
CA ARG A 38 -13.00 -15.86 5.84
C ARG A 38 -13.94 -17.05 5.99
N PHE A 39 -14.42 -17.62 4.89
CA PHE A 39 -15.28 -18.79 4.90
C PHE A 39 -14.54 -20.02 5.49
N ILE A 40 -13.27 -20.21 5.13
CA ILE A 40 -12.42 -21.28 5.69
C ILE A 40 -12.23 -21.11 7.19
N HIS A 41 -11.88 -19.91 7.66
CA HIS A 41 -11.68 -19.63 9.08
C HIS A 41 -12.96 -19.80 9.91
N ARG A 42 -14.11 -19.27 9.41
CA ARG A 42 -15.40 -19.44 10.08
C ARG A 42 -15.78 -20.92 10.21
N ARG A 43 -15.60 -21.68 9.13
CA ARG A 43 -15.87 -23.13 9.13
C ARG A 43 -14.98 -23.90 10.10
N ALA A 44 -13.69 -23.53 10.16
CA ALA A 44 -12.74 -24.14 11.10
C ALA A 44 -13.15 -23.88 12.56
N ALA A 45 -13.62 -22.67 12.87
CA ALA A 45 -14.18 -22.34 14.17
C ALA A 45 -15.48 -23.10 14.48
N ASP A 46 -16.31 -23.37 13.46
CA ASP A 46 -17.58 -24.12 13.58
C ASP A 46 -17.41 -25.66 13.57
N GLY A 47 -16.17 -26.18 13.46
CA GLY A 47 -15.87 -27.61 13.54
C GLY A 47 -16.36 -28.47 12.36
N ARG A 48 -16.73 -27.88 11.21
CA ARG A 48 -17.29 -28.64 10.07
C ARG A 48 -16.18 -29.19 9.15
N PRO A 49 -16.17 -30.51 8.85
CA PRO A 49 -15.20 -31.08 7.91
C PRO A 49 -15.43 -30.56 6.48
N ALA A 50 -14.33 -30.33 5.75
CA ALA A 50 -14.38 -29.83 4.38
C ALA A 50 -14.89 -30.92 3.41
N ARG A 51 -15.89 -30.59 2.58
CA ARG A 51 -16.35 -31.47 1.47
C ARG A 51 -15.39 -31.38 0.28
N TRP A 52 -15.37 -32.40 -0.59
CA TRP A 52 -14.46 -32.50 -1.76
C TRP A 52 -14.43 -31.23 -2.62
N TRP A 53 -15.57 -30.58 -2.87
CA TRP A 53 -15.65 -29.38 -3.72
C TRP A 53 -15.27 -28.06 -3.03
N GLN A 54 -14.89 -28.09 -1.74
CA GLN A 54 -14.64 -26.87 -0.96
C GLN A 54 -13.16 -26.46 -1.04
N PRO A 55 -12.87 -25.14 -1.09
CA PRO A 55 -11.51 -24.65 -1.19
C PRO A 55 -10.67 -25.11 0.01
N ARG A 56 -9.53 -25.75 -0.31
CA ARG A 56 -8.57 -26.31 0.65
C ARG A 56 -7.21 -25.69 0.38
N ASN A 57 -6.39 -25.55 1.42
CA ASN A 57 -4.99 -25.15 1.24
C ASN A 57 -4.29 -26.16 0.31
N VAL A 58 -3.56 -25.65 -0.69
CA VAL A 58 -2.82 -26.49 -1.64
C VAL A 58 -1.53 -26.93 -0.98
N HIS A 59 -1.41 -28.23 -0.74
CA HIS A 59 -0.19 -28.85 -0.24
C HIS A 59 0.31 -29.79 -1.32
N ILE A 60 1.56 -29.62 -1.74
CA ILE A 60 2.26 -30.63 -2.56
C ILE A 60 3.32 -31.25 -1.64
N GLY A 61 3.06 -32.46 -1.16
CA GLY A 61 3.89 -33.12 -0.15
C GLY A 61 3.83 -32.38 1.20
N SER A 62 4.99 -31.97 1.73
CA SER A 62 5.12 -31.21 2.99
C SER A 62 5.15 -29.69 2.82
N VAL A 63 5.09 -29.18 1.58
CA VAL A 63 5.24 -27.74 1.29
C VAL A 63 3.88 -27.11 1.01
N HIS A 64 3.55 -26.06 1.79
CA HIS A 64 2.37 -25.23 1.57
C HIS A 64 2.64 -24.22 0.47
N ILE A 65 1.92 -24.32 -0.64
CA ILE A 65 2.00 -23.33 -1.72
C ILE A 65 1.04 -22.19 -1.39
N HIS A 66 1.61 -21.03 -1.08
CA HIS A 66 0.84 -19.81 -0.93
C HIS A 66 0.37 -19.32 -2.30
N HIS A 67 -0.86 -18.82 -2.36
CA HIS A 67 -1.47 -18.39 -3.62
C HIS A 67 -0.73 -17.20 -4.28
N VAL A 68 0.10 -16.49 -3.51
CA VAL A 68 1.08 -15.51 -4.01
C VAL A 68 1.95 -16.06 -5.14
N ALA A 69 2.32 -17.35 -5.11
CA ALA A 69 3.17 -17.95 -6.15
C ALA A 69 2.45 -17.96 -7.51
N PHE A 70 1.17 -18.32 -7.53
CA PHE A 70 0.34 -18.23 -8.73
C PHE A 70 0.17 -16.78 -9.17
N GLY A 71 0.00 -15.85 -8.22
CA GLY A 71 -0.05 -14.43 -8.48
C GLY A 71 1.19 -13.91 -9.20
N VAL A 72 2.39 -14.25 -8.73
CA VAL A 72 3.66 -13.88 -9.36
C VAL A 72 3.75 -14.43 -10.78
N VAL A 73 3.40 -15.69 -11.01
CA VAL A 73 3.42 -16.28 -12.35
C VAL A 73 2.46 -15.56 -13.29
N LEU A 74 1.23 -15.27 -12.85
CA LEU A 74 0.24 -14.53 -13.64
C LEU A 74 0.72 -13.13 -13.97
N VAL A 75 1.31 -12.40 -13.02
CA VAL A 75 1.90 -11.08 -13.24
C VAL A 75 3.04 -11.13 -14.24
N MET A 76 3.93 -12.12 -14.15
CA MET A 76 5.06 -12.26 -15.07
C MET A 76 4.61 -12.57 -16.50
N ILE A 77 3.69 -13.52 -16.67
CA ILE A 77 3.16 -13.89 -17.99
C ILE A 77 2.41 -12.72 -18.60
N SER A 78 1.46 -12.12 -17.86
CA SER A 78 0.67 -10.99 -18.37
C SER A 78 1.52 -9.75 -18.64
N GLY A 79 2.51 -9.46 -17.79
CA GLY A 79 3.45 -8.37 -18.00
C GLY A 79 4.27 -8.55 -19.27
N LEU A 80 4.80 -9.75 -19.50
CA LEU A 80 5.50 -10.08 -20.74
C LEU A 80 4.56 -9.95 -21.95
N THR A 81 3.34 -10.47 -21.86
CA THR A 81 2.32 -10.33 -22.91
C THR A 81 2.02 -8.86 -23.21
N LEU A 82 1.85 -8.01 -22.20
CA LEU A 82 1.63 -6.57 -22.38
C LEU A 82 2.81 -5.88 -23.08
N VAL A 83 4.04 -6.27 -22.75
CA VAL A 83 5.25 -5.76 -23.44
C VAL A 83 5.29 -6.21 -24.89
N THR A 84 4.99 -7.47 -25.19
CA THR A 84 4.94 -7.98 -26.57
C THR A 84 3.83 -7.30 -27.38
N LEU A 85 2.67 -7.10 -26.77
CA LEU A 85 1.53 -6.43 -27.40
C LEU A 85 1.75 -4.92 -27.55
N SER A 86 2.70 -4.31 -26.83
CA SER A 86 2.97 -2.85 -26.88
C SER A 86 3.28 -2.29 -28.28
N VAL A 87 3.71 -3.15 -29.21
CA VAL A 87 4.11 -2.77 -30.56
C VAL A 87 2.96 -2.90 -31.57
N ASP A 88 2.28 -4.05 -31.61
CA ASP A 88 1.30 -4.40 -32.66
C ASP A 88 -0.05 -4.91 -32.11
N GLY A 89 -0.24 -4.90 -30.79
CA GLY A 89 -1.37 -5.53 -30.13
C GLY A 89 -2.70 -4.80 -30.35
N ARG A 90 -3.78 -5.58 -30.44
CA ARG A 90 -5.14 -5.02 -30.55
C ARG A 90 -5.72 -4.74 -29.16
N GLU A 91 -6.59 -3.74 -29.07
CA GLU A 91 -7.28 -3.32 -27.83
C GLU A 91 -7.90 -4.47 -26.99
N PRO A 92 -8.56 -5.51 -27.56
CA PRO A 92 -9.04 -6.66 -26.78
C PRO A 92 -7.92 -7.51 -26.18
N GLU A 93 -6.78 -7.66 -26.87
CA GLU A 93 -5.65 -8.47 -26.40
C GLU A 93 -4.98 -7.80 -25.19
N PHE A 94 -4.81 -6.47 -25.25
CA PHE A 94 -4.39 -5.67 -24.11
C PHE A 94 -5.35 -5.79 -22.93
N THR A 95 -6.66 -5.76 -23.21
CA THR A 95 -7.68 -5.84 -22.15
C THR A 95 -7.64 -7.18 -21.43
N ILE A 96 -7.46 -8.28 -22.16
CA ILE A 96 -7.29 -9.62 -21.58
C ILE A 96 -6.00 -9.68 -20.76
N ALA A 97 -4.87 -9.26 -21.33
CA ALA A 97 -3.58 -9.29 -20.63
C ALA A 97 -3.61 -8.42 -19.36
N ALA A 98 -4.20 -7.23 -19.42
CA ALA A 98 -4.37 -6.34 -18.28
C ALA A 98 -5.32 -6.93 -17.23
N SER A 99 -6.38 -7.65 -17.63
CA SER A 99 -7.26 -8.35 -16.69
C SER A 99 -6.52 -9.46 -15.96
N ILE A 100 -5.72 -10.28 -16.66
CA ILE A 100 -4.89 -11.33 -16.07
C ILE A 100 -3.85 -10.73 -15.11
N PHE A 101 -3.25 -9.60 -15.49
CA PHE A 101 -2.36 -8.84 -14.62
C PHE A 101 -3.07 -8.41 -13.32
N GLY A 102 -4.31 -7.88 -13.43
CA GLY A 102 -5.13 -7.51 -12.28
C GLY A 102 -5.41 -8.69 -11.34
N VAL A 103 -5.75 -9.86 -11.88
CA VAL A 103 -5.93 -11.10 -11.09
C VAL A 103 -4.63 -11.49 -10.37
N GLY A 104 -3.51 -11.50 -11.10
CA GLY A 104 -2.21 -11.86 -10.53
C GLY A 104 -1.79 -10.90 -9.42
N ALA A 105 -1.93 -9.59 -9.64
CA ALA A 105 -1.61 -8.56 -8.67
C ALA A 105 -2.49 -8.66 -7.41
N ALA A 106 -3.77 -9.01 -7.53
CA ALA A 106 -4.65 -9.22 -6.39
C ALA A 106 -4.20 -10.39 -5.52
N LEU A 107 -3.81 -11.51 -6.13
CA LEU A 107 -3.28 -12.67 -5.41
C LEU A 107 -1.95 -12.37 -4.70
N VAL A 108 -1.11 -11.51 -5.28
CA VAL A 108 0.13 -11.08 -4.63
C VAL A 108 -0.16 -10.15 -3.45
N LEU A 109 -1.08 -9.20 -3.60
CA LEU A 109 -1.39 -8.24 -2.55
C LEU A 109 -2.25 -8.80 -1.41
N ASP A 110 -3.01 -9.88 -1.63
CA ASP A 110 -3.75 -10.54 -0.54
C ASP A 110 -2.78 -11.09 0.53
N GLU A 111 -1.61 -11.57 0.11
CA GLU A 111 -0.57 -12.11 0.97
C GLU A 111 0.55 -11.10 1.30
N TYR A 112 0.30 -9.80 1.12
CA TYR A 112 1.29 -8.74 1.31
C TYR A 112 2.01 -8.79 2.67
N ALA A 113 1.29 -9.15 3.73
CA ALA A 113 1.84 -9.30 5.08
C ALA A 113 2.94 -10.38 5.16
N LEU A 114 2.79 -11.48 4.42
CA LEU A 114 3.73 -12.59 4.38
C LEU A 114 4.97 -12.24 3.53
N ILE A 115 4.77 -11.54 2.40
CA ILE A 115 5.86 -11.10 1.52
C ILE A 115 6.83 -10.17 2.26
N LEU A 116 6.30 -9.28 3.11
CA LEU A 116 7.11 -8.32 3.85
C LEU A 116 7.60 -8.79 5.22
N HIS A 117 7.51 -10.10 5.52
CA HIS A 117 7.99 -10.72 6.77
C HIS A 117 7.90 -9.77 7.97
N LEU A 118 6.67 -9.35 8.30
CA LEU A 118 6.37 -8.39 9.36
C LEU A 118 6.47 -9.10 10.73
N SER A 119 7.63 -9.67 11.02
CA SER A 119 7.86 -10.52 12.19
C SER A 119 8.11 -9.77 13.48
N ASP A 120 8.17 -8.43 13.53
CA ASP A 120 8.23 -7.78 14.84
C ASP A 120 7.82 -6.30 14.86
N VAL A 121 7.03 -5.96 15.89
CA VAL A 121 6.84 -4.63 16.48
C VAL A 121 5.98 -3.60 15.74
N TYR A 122 5.69 -3.70 14.42
CA TYR A 122 4.98 -2.59 13.75
C TYR A 122 3.47 -2.78 13.48
N TRP A 123 2.94 -3.99 13.20
CA TRP A 123 1.50 -4.17 12.91
C TRP A 123 0.98 -5.60 13.13
N GLU A 124 0.77 -6.04 14.38
CA GLU A 124 0.14 -7.34 14.73
C GLU A 124 -1.37 -7.41 14.42
N GLU A 125 -1.74 -7.15 13.16
CA GLU A 125 -3.05 -7.52 12.63
C GLU A 125 -2.90 -7.96 11.17
N ASP A 126 -2.51 -9.22 10.96
CA ASP A 126 -2.19 -9.86 9.66
C ASP A 126 -3.24 -9.65 8.55
N GLY A 127 -4.48 -9.30 8.93
CA GLY A 127 -5.57 -9.00 8.00
C GLY A 127 -5.79 -7.54 7.62
N ARG A 128 -5.16 -6.56 8.29
CA ARG A 128 -5.37 -5.12 8.04
C ARG A 128 -4.36 -4.55 7.03
N THR A 129 -3.13 -5.04 7.05
CA THR A 129 -2.05 -4.52 6.18
C THR A 129 -2.29 -4.84 4.70
N SER A 130 -2.82 -6.02 4.37
CA SER A 130 -3.22 -6.36 2.99
C SER A 130 -4.38 -5.49 2.49
N VAL A 131 -5.34 -5.19 3.38
CA VAL A 131 -6.48 -4.32 3.06
C VAL A 131 -6.01 -2.89 2.75
N ASP A 132 -5.10 -2.33 3.56
CA ASP A 132 -4.54 -0.99 3.31
C ASP A 132 -3.77 -0.93 1.98
N ALA A 133 -2.99 -1.97 1.66
CA ALA A 133 -2.26 -2.06 0.39
C ALA A 133 -3.21 -2.13 -0.82
N VAL A 134 -4.30 -2.89 -0.71
CA VAL A 134 -5.33 -2.99 -1.74
C VAL A 134 -6.07 -1.66 -1.92
N PHE A 135 -6.48 -0.99 -0.85
CA PHE A 135 -7.10 0.34 -0.95
C PHE A 135 -6.17 1.35 -1.63
N ALA A 136 -4.87 1.30 -1.34
CA ALA A 136 -3.88 2.16 -1.98
C ALA A 136 -3.77 1.86 -3.48
N ALA A 137 -3.70 0.58 -3.86
CA ALA A 137 -3.66 0.14 -5.25
C ALA A 137 -4.93 0.57 -6.03
N VAL A 138 -6.11 0.37 -5.44
CA VAL A 138 -7.39 0.81 -6.02
C VAL A 138 -7.44 2.33 -6.18
N ALA A 139 -7.00 3.09 -5.19
CA ALA A 139 -6.97 4.55 -5.25
C ALA A 139 -6.06 5.03 -6.39
N VAL A 140 -4.86 4.47 -6.52
CA VAL A 140 -3.90 4.82 -7.58
C VAL A 140 -4.46 4.45 -8.95
N ALA A 141 -4.95 3.22 -9.12
CA ALA A 141 -5.54 2.78 -10.37
C ALA A 141 -6.78 3.63 -10.76
N GLY A 142 -7.62 3.98 -9.78
CA GLY A 142 -8.76 4.87 -9.98
C GLY A 142 -8.35 6.27 -10.45
N LEU A 143 -7.31 6.85 -9.84
CA LEU A 143 -6.75 8.14 -10.28
C LEU A 143 -6.21 8.06 -11.72
N LEU A 144 -5.51 6.98 -12.06
CA LEU A 144 -5.01 6.76 -13.43
C LEU A 144 -6.16 6.62 -14.44
N ILE A 145 -7.24 5.91 -14.09
CA ILE A 145 -8.44 5.79 -14.93
C ILE A 145 -9.15 7.14 -15.11
N MET A 146 -9.17 8.00 -14.09
CA MET A 146 -9.67 9.37 -14.22
C MET A 146 -8.75 10.24 -15.11
N GLY A 147 -7.55 9.77 -15.47
CA GLY A 147 -6.62 10.47 -16.34
C GLY A 147 -5.67 11.39 -15.58
N LEU A 148 -5.69 11.32 -14.26
CA LEU A 148 -4.70 11.97 -13.42
C LEU A 148 -3.44 11.12 -13.50
N HIS A 149 -2.54 11.52 -14.40
CA HIS A 149 -1.19 10.99 -14.39
C HIS A 149 -0.35 11.82 -13.41
N PRO A 150 0.52 11.22 -12.57
CA PRO A 150 1.44 11.97 -11.72
C PRO A 150 2.26 13.02 -12.50
N LEU A 151 2.48 12.74 -13.78
CA LEU A 151 3.26 13.59 -14.67
C LEU A 151 2.47 14.76 -15.29
N ILE A 152 1.13 14.76 -15.22
CA ILE A 152 0.28 15.74 -15.92
C ILE A 152 0.43 17.16 -15.36
N PHE A 153 0.78 17.27 -14.07
CA PHE A 153 1.01 18.56 -13.40
C PHE A 153 2.36 19.19 -13.76
N PHE A 154 3.27 18.46 -14.42
CA PHE A 154 4.51 19.00 -14.99
C PHE A 154 4.38 19.37 -16.46
N LEU A 155 3.22 19.10 -17.07
CA LEU A 155 2.94 19.40 -18.46
C LEU A 155 1.98 20.58 -18.52
N PRO A 156 2.42 21.85 -18.33
CA PRO A 156 1.71 22.94 -18.94
C PRO A 156 1.89 22.77 -20.44
N VAL A 157 1.04 21.94 -21.07
CA VAL A 157 0.93 21.86 -22.53
C VAL A 157 0.35 23.19 -22.98
N ARG A 158 1.20 24.20 -23.08
CA ARG A 158 0.91 25.35 -23.92
C ARG A 158 1.15 24.84 -25.33
N GLN A 159 0.07 24.64 -26.09
CA GLN A 159 0.16 24.34 -27.52
C GLN A 159 1.04 25.44 -28.16
N GLY A 160 2.26 25.08 -28.56
CA GLY A 160 3.31 26.01 -29.04
C GLY A 160 4.59 26.13 -28.20
N ALA A 161 4.77 25.35 -27.12
CA ALA A 161 6.00 25.40 -26.31
C ALA A 161 7.19 24.72 -27.00
N ASN A 162 8.35 25.39 -27.01
CA ASN A 162 9.62 24.86 -27.53
C ASN A 162 9.98 23.52 -26.88
N TRP A 163 10.52 22.57 -27.65
CA TRP A 163 10.98 21.25 -27.18
C TRP A 163 11.90 21.32 -25.94
N VAL A 164 12.76 22.34 -25.89
CA VAL A 164 13.66 22.60 -24.75
C VAL A 164 12.90 22.95 -23.48
N VAL A 165 11.83 23.75 -23.58
CA VAL A 165 10.98 24.12 -22.43
C VAL A 165 10.24 22.89 -21.90
N LEU A 166 9.78 22.02 -22.80
CA LEU A 166 9.14 20.76 -22.43
C LEU A 166 10.11 19.84 -21.66
N GLN A 167 11.30 19.59 -22.21
CA GLN A 167 12.30 18.74 -21.57
C GLN A 167 12.79 19.31 -20.23
N THR A 168 13.08 20.60 -20.16
CA THR A 168 13.52 21.25 -18.92
C THR A 168 12.44 21.22 -17.84
N THR A 169 11.16 21.43 -18.20
CA THR A 169 10.05 21.34 -17.23
C THR A 169 9.86 19.91 -16.71
N LEU A 170 9.97 18.91 -17.58
CA LEU A 170 9.90 17.50 -17.19
C LEU A 170 11.04 17.10 -16.24
N ILE A 171 12.28 17.46 -16.58
CA ILE A 171 13.45 17.18 -15.75
C ILE A 171 13.34 17.92 -14.41
N ALA A 172 12.96 19.20 -14.41
CA ALA A 172 12.79 19.97 -13.19
C ALA A 172 11.67 19.39 -12.29
N GLY A 173 10.55 18.99 -12.88
CA GLY A 173 9.45 18.33 -12.18
C GLY A 173 9.88 17.02 -11.51
N LEU A 174 10.62 16.18 -12.24
CA LEU A 174 11.18 14.92 -11.74
C LEU A 174 12.16 15.15 -10.59
N VAL A 175 13.11 16.09 -10.78
CA VAL A 175 14.15 16.43 -9.80
C VAL A 175 13.54 17.07 -8.55
N LEU A 176 12.42 17.77 -8.65
CA LEU A 176 11.77 18.37 -7.48
C LEU A 176 10.88 17.37 -6.74
N THR A 177 10.08 16.58 -7.46
CA THR A 177 8.99 15.82 -6.84
C THR A 177 9.38 14.43 -6.37
N LEU A 178 10.29 13.74 -7.06
CA LEU A 178 10.77 12.45 -6.58
C LEU A 178 11.48 12.57 -5.23
N PRO A 179 12.41 13.52 -5.01
CA PRO A 179 13.01 13.69 -3.68
C PRO A 179 12.00 14.10 -2.61
N LEU A 180 11.02 14.94 -2.96
CA LEU A 180 9.94 15.30 -2.03
C LEU A 180 9.10 14.08 -1.65
N ALA A 181 8.72 13.23 -2.60
CA ALA A 181 8.01 11.99 -2.35
C ALA A 181 8.83 11.06 -1.44
N VAL A 182 10.12 10.87 -1.74
CA VAL A 182 11.05 10.11 -0.89
C VAL A 182 11.09 10.67 0.54
N VAL A 183 11.19 11.99 0.71
CA VAL A 183 11.16 12.62 2.03
C VAL A 183 9.84 12.35 2.76
N VAL A 184 8.70 12.45 2.08
CA VAL A 184 7.37 12.18 2.67
C VAL A 184 7.23 10.70 3.08
N LEU A 185 7.75 9.79 2.27
CA LEU A 185 7.79 8.35 2.56
C LEU A 185 8.70 8.05 3.76
N LEU A 186 9.91 8.61 3.79
CA LEU A 186 10.85 8.49 4.92
C LEU A 186 10.26 9.06 6.23
N LYS A 187 9.34 10.04 6.12
CA LYS A 187 8.57 10.59 7.24
C LYS A 187 7.40 9.70 7.69
N GLY A 188 7.19 8.54 7.07
CA GLY A 188 6.17 7.56 7.43
C GLY A 188 4.76 7.92 6.99
N LYS A 189 4.60 8.82 6.00
CA LYS A 189 3.29 9.28 5.53
C LYS A 189 2.99 8.74 4.13
N VAL A 190 2.89 7.42 4.02
CA VAL A 190 2.71 6.69 2.76
C VAL A 190 1.53 7.25 1.95
N TRP A 191 0.37 7.43 2.58
CA TRP A 191 -0.82 7.99 1.94
C TRP A 191 -0.65 9.41 1.40
N THR A 192 0.00 10.31 2.15
CA THR A 192 0.22 11.68 1.66
C THR A 192 1.32 11.74 0.60
N GLY A 193 2.26 10.79 0.62
CA GLY A 193 3.26 10.64 -0.44
C GLY A 193 2.62 10.15 -1.73
N LEU A 194 1.81 9.09 -1.63
CA LEU A 194 1.09 8.50 -2.75
C LEU A 194 0.11 9.49 -3.38
N LEU A 195 -0.77 10.10 -2.59
CA LEU A 195 -1.69 11.13 -3.08
C LEU A 195 -0.96 12.41 -3.51
N GLY A 196 0.17 12.70 -2.86
CA GLY A 196 1.03 13.83 -3.21
C GLY A 196 1.74 13.69 -4.55
N MET A 197 2.00 12.47 -5.03
CA MET A 197 2.48 12.27 -6.40
C MET A 197 1.50 12.79 -7.45
N PHE A 198 0.20 12.83 -7.12
CA PHE A 198 -0.82 13.45 -7.97
C PHE A 198 -1.04 14.92 -7.62
N VAL A 199 -0.76 15.35 -6.39
CA VAL A 199 -0.97 16.73 -5.95
C VAL A 199 0.28 17.24 -5.26
N VAL A 200 1.14 17.95 -6.00
CA VAL A 200 2.44 18.46 -5.51
C VAL A 200 2.31 19.26 -4.22
N VAL A 201 1.21 20.00 -4.04
CA VAL A 201 0.91 20.73 -2.80
C VAL A 201 0.88 19.81 -1.57
N LEU A 202 0.34 18.59 -1.71
CA LEU A 202 0.33 17.60 -0.63
C LEU A 202 1.73 17.07 -0.32
N LEU A 203 2.63 16.97 -1.33
CA LEU A 203 4.04 16.65 -1.07
C LEU A 203 4.74 17.74 -0.29
N VAL A 204 4.53 19.01 -0.65
CA VAL A 204 5.12 20.15 0.07
C VAL A 204 4.61 20.18 1.51
N VAL A 205 3.30 20.06 1.73
CA VAL A 205 2.70 20.00 3.07
C VAL A 205 3.19 18.77 3.84
N GLY A 206 3.30 17.62 3.18
CA GLY A 206 3.82 16.38 3.74
C GLY A 206 5.27 16.49 4.19
N ALA A 207 6.10 17.17 3.38
CA ALA A 207 7.53 17.38 3.61
C ALA A 207 7.79 18.41 4.71
N VAL A 208 7.02 19.50 4.76
CA VAL A 208 7.12 20.55 5.79
C VAL A 208 6.59 20.07 7.15
N ARG A 209 5.49 19.29 7.16
CA ARG A 209 4.92 18.79 8.43
C ARG A 209 5.86 17.81 9.13
N LEU A 210 5.86 17.83 10.47
CA LEU A 210 6.60 16.87 11.31
C LEU A 210 6.38 15.42 10.87
N SER A 211 7.42 14.60 11.00
CA SER A 211 7.37 13.17 10.68
C SER A 211 6.57 12.41 11.73
N ARG A 212 6.07 11.23 11.35
CA ARG A 212 5.51 10.29 12.33
C ARG A 212 6.61 9.85 13.31
N PRO A 213 6.28 9.61 14.60
CA PRO A 213 7.27 9.29 15.63
C PRO A 213 7.95 7.92 15.44
N HIS A 214 7.29 6.99 14.73
CA HIS A 214 7.81 5.66 14.39
C HIS A 214 8.63 5.61 13.09
N ALA A 215 8.73 6.72 12.35
CA ALA A 215 9.31 6.71 11.00
C ALA A 215 10.85 6.66 11.02
N PRO A 216 11.51 6.12 9.96
CA PRO A 216 12.97 6.13 9.84
C PRO A 216 13.57 7.55 9.96
N TRP A 217 12.86 8.57 9.47
CA TRP A 217 13.26 9.97 9.62
C TRP A 217 13.31 10.44 11.07
N ALA A 218 12.38 9.99 11.91
CA ALA A 218 12.37 10.33 13.34
C ALA A 218 13.55 9.67 14.07
N ARG A 219 13.90 8.43 13.70
CA ARG A 219 15.07 7.70 14.22
C ARG A 219 16.38 8.44 13.93
N TRP A 220 16.54 9.01 12.75
CA TRP A 220 17.77 9.73 12.40
C TRP A 220 17.80 11.17 12.95
N ARG A 221 16.69 11.91 12.82
CA ARG A 221 16.67 13.37 13.10
C ARG A 221 16.25 13.73 14.52
N TYR A 222 15.35 12.95 15.14
CA TYR A 222 14.72 13.31 16.43
C TYR A 222 15.38 12.61 17.62
N THR A 223 16.16 11.56 17.42
CA THR A 223 16.97 10.93 18.49
C THR A 223 17.94 11.93 19.15
N ARG A 224 18.47 12.90 18.38
CA ARG A 224 19.33 13.98 18.89
C ARG A 224 18.56 15.21 19.40
N HIS A 225 17.22 15.24 19.31
CA HIS A 225 16.38 16.37 19.73
C HIS A 225 15.12 15.89 20.47
N PRO A 226 15.20 15.61 21.78
CA PRO A 226 14.10 15.00 22.54
C PRO A 226 12.84 15.87 22.57
N GLU A 227 12.97 17.20 22.55
CA GLU A 227 11.81 18.11 22.51
C GLU A 227 10.98 17.98 21.23
N LYS A 228 11.63 17.78 20.08
CA LYS A 228 10.94 17.59 18.80
C LYS A 228 10.26 16.22 18.74
N MET A 229 10.86 15.20 19.35
CA MET A 229 10.23 13.88 19.51
C MET A 229 8.99 13.97 20.40
N ARG A 230 9.07 14.65 21.54
CA ARG A 230 7.92 14.86 22.45
C ARG A 230 6.76 15.57 21.75
N ARG A 231 7.04 16.63 20.98
CA ARG A 231 6.02 17.33 20.19
C ARG A 231 5.39 16.44 19.10
N ALA A 232 6.20 15.59 18.44
CA ALA A 232 5.70 14.64 17.45
C ALA A 232 4.75 13.60 18.09
N LEU A 233 5.13 13.04 19.24
CA LEU A 233 4.33 12.08 20.01
C LEU A 233 3.02 12.70 20.50
N GLN A 234 3.08 13.89 21.10
CA GLN A 234 1.90 14.58 21.62
C GLN A 234 0.89 14.91 20.50
N ARG A 235 1.39 15.35 19.34
CA ARG A 235 0.55 15.58 18.16
C ARG A 235 -0.07 14.29 17.65
N GLU A 236 0.72 13.24 17.47
CA GLU A 236 0.22 11.96 16.96
C GLU A 236 -0.88 11.41 17.87
N ARG A 237 -0.70 11.48 19.19
CA ARG A 237 -1.74 11.13 20.18
C ARG A 237 -3.01 11.97 20.00
N THR A 238 -2.88 13.29 19.86
CA THR A 238 -4.04 14.19 19.72
C THR A 238 -4.87 13.88 18.47
N TRP A 239 -4.21 13.62 17.34
CA TRP A 239 -4.89 13.32 16.07
C TRP A 239 -5.43 11.89 15.99
N ARG A 240 -4.78 10.91 16.64
CA ARG A 240 -5.25 9.51 16.66
C ARG A 240 -6.35 9.24 17.67
N ARG A 241 -6.41 9.98 18.78
CA ARG A 241 -7.43 9.80 19.84
C ARG A 241 -8.87 9.74 19.32
N PRO A 242 -9.37 10.63 18.45
CA PRO A 242 -10.74 10.52 17.93
C PRO A 242 -10.94 9.27 17.06
N VAL A 243 -9.94 8.89 16.25
CA VAL A 243 -10.01 7.72 15.37
C VAL A 243 -10.04 6.42 16.18
N VAL A 244 -9.18 6.30 17.19
CA VAL A 244 -9.13 5.16 18.11
C VAL A 244 -10.45 5.02 18.89
N ARG A 245 -11.00 6.15 19.37
CA ARG A 245 -12.31 6.17 20.04
C ARG A 245 -13.44 5.67 19.13
N ILE A 246 -13.48 6.11 17.87
CA ILE A 246 -14.47 5.65 16.90
C ILE A 246 -14.27 4.15 16.58
N LYS A 247 -13.02 3.71 16.40
CA LYS A 247 -12.68 2.31 16.14
C LYS A 247 -13.15 1.39 17.28
N LEU A 248 -12.83 1.73 18.53
CA LEU A 248 -13.26 0.97 19.71
C LEU A 248 -14.78 0.95 19.86
N TRP A 249 -15.43 2.10 19.64
CA TRP A 249 -16.89 2.17 19.67
C TRP A 249 -17.52 1.24 18.61
N LEU A 250 -17.00 1.24 17.39
CA LEU A 250 -17.46 0.36 16.33
C LEU A 250 -17.26 -1.12 16.71
N GLN A 251 -16.12 -1.46 17.30
CA GLN A 251 -15.85 -2.81 17.81
C GLN A 251 -16.86 -3.23 18.89
N TYR A 252 -17.20 -2.35 19.83
CA TYR A 252 -18.20 -2.63 20.86
C TYR A 252 -19.62 -2.77 20.32
N VAL A 253 -19.99 -1.95 19.33
CA VAL A 253 -21.27 -2.08 18.61
C VAL A 253 -21.35 -3.43 17.89
N ILE A 254 -20.30 -3.83 17.18
CA ILE A 254 -20.23 -5.12 16.46
C ILE A 254 -20.23 -6.29 17.46
N ALA A 255 -19.59 -6.14 18.61
CA ALA A 255 -19.59 -7.13 19.69
C ALA A 255 -20.91 -7.16 20.50
N GLY A 256 -21.94 -6.40 20.09
CA GLY A 256 -23.26 -6.41 20.71
C GLY A 256 -23.34 -5.71 22.07
N THR A 257 -22.33 -4.93 22.45
CA THR A 257 -22.32 -4.15 23.71
C THR A 257 -22.08 -2.68 23.43
N PRO A 258 -23.06 -1.94 22.87
CA PRO A 258 -22.89 -0.53 22.51
C PRO A 258 -22.63 0.33 23.75
N ARG A 259 -21.36 0.51 24.10
CA ARG A 259 -20.87 1.33 25.21
C ARG A 259 -19.83 2.30 24.67
N MET A 260 -19.77 3.48 25.26
CA MET A 260 -18.65 4.38 24.97
C MET A 260 -17.36 3.77 25.54
N PRO A 261 -16.26 3.78 24.77
CA PRO A 261 -14.97 3.31 25.25
C PRO A 261 -14.50 4.12 26.46
N ASP A 262 -14.05 3.42 27.50
CA ASP A 262 -13.41 4.04 28.66
C ASP A 262 -12.13 4.77 28.22
N GLU A 263 -11.84 5.93 28.82
CA GLU A 263 -10.65 6.72 28.47
C GLU A 263 -9.37 5.92 28.70
N ARG A 264 -9.35 5.04 29.70
CA ARG A 264 -8.21 4.14 29.97
C ARG A 264 -7.96 3.14 28.84
N ALA A 265 -9.01 2.61 28.24
CA ALA A 265 -8.90 1.69 27.09
C ALA A 265 -8.41 2.43 25.84
N VAL A 266 -8.89 3.66 25.62
CA VAL A 266 -8.44 4.53 24.54
C VAL A 266 -6.96 4.87 24.70
N ASP A 267 -6.54 5.27 25.90
CA ASP A 267 -5.16 5.67 26.18
C ASP A 267 -4.20 4.46 26.13
N ALA A 268 -4.61 3.27 26.61
CA ALA A 268 -3.84 2.04 26.48
C ALA A 268 -3.60 1.65 25.02
N GLN A 269 -4.61 1.78 24.16
CA GLN A 269 -4.46 1.51 22.73
C GLN A 269 -3.60 2.58 22.03
N LEU A 270 -3.71 3.84 22.44
CA LEU A 270 -2.82 4.91 21.99
C LEU A 270 -1.35 4.67 22.36
N ASP A 271 -1.08 4.09 23.53
CA ASP A 271 0.29 3.76 23.98
C ASP A 271 0.88 2.54 23.26
N GLN A 272 0.02 1.63 22.80
CA GLN A 272 0.42 0.57 21.87
C GLN A 272 0.73 1.14 20.47
N ASP A 273 -0.14 1.99 19.94
CA ASP A 273 -0.06 2.51 18.56
C ASP A 273 1.01 3.61 18.38
N VAL A 274 1.27 4.43 19.41
CA VAL A 274 2.11 5.62 19.35
C VAL A 274 3.40 5.40 20.12
N ARG A 275 4.27 4.56 19.57
CA ARG A 275 5.62 4.31 20.10
C ARG A 275 6.69 5.07 19.31
N PRO A 276 7.72 5.63 19.99
CA PRO A 276 8.88 6.16 19.29
C PRO A 276 9.66 5.04 18.62
N ALA A 277 10.28 5.31 17.47
CA ALA A 277 11.18 4.35 16.83
C ALA A 277 12.32 3.97 17.80
N PRO A 278 12.67 2.67 17.93
CA PRO A 278 13.79 2.26 18.77
C PRO A 278 15.08 2.93 18.29
N PRO A 279 16.00 3.28 19.22
CA PRO A 279 17.30 3.80 18.85
C PRO A 279 18.04 2.79 17.95
N PRO A 280 18.88 3.24 17.01
CA PRO A 280 19.67 2.31 16.21
C PRO A 280 20.49 1.43 17.16
N GLU A 281 20.48 0.12 16.93
CA GLU A 281 21.36 -0.81 17.64
C GLU A 281 22.77 -0.26 17.51
N ARG A 282 23.44 -0.01 18.65
CA ARG A 282 24.88 0.19 18.61
C ARG A 282 25.43 -1.13 18.10
N THR A 283 25.94 -1.14 16.87
CA THR A 283 26.86 -2.17 16.42
C THR A 283 27.92 -2.26 17.52
N ALA A 284 27.84 -3.33 18.33
CA ALA A 284 28.91 -3.62 19.26
C ALA A 284 30.18 -3.72 18.41
N PRO A 285 31.30 -3.07 18.80
CA PRO A 285 32.53 -3.24 18.07
C PRO A 285 32.80 -4.74 17.98
N ILE A 286 32.91 -5.24 16.75
CA ILE A 286 33.34 -6.61 16.49
C ILE A 286 34.68 -6.73 17.19
N LEU A 287 34.70 -7.40 18.35
CA LEU A 287 35.93 -7.84 19.00
C LEU A 287 36.53 -8.86 18.04
N ILE A 288 37.36 -8.39 17.12
CA ILE A 288 38.30 -9.24 16.41
C ILE A 288 39.20 -9.78 17.51
N SER A 289 38.95 -11.01 17.95
CA SER A 289 39.89 -11.73 18.79
C SER A 289 41.14 -11.92 17.93
N GLY A 290 42.11 -11.00 18.08
CA GLY A 290 43.44 -11.21 17.58
C GLY A 290 43.99 -12.44 18.28
N SER A 291 44.08 -13.55 17.56
CA SER A 291 44.92 -14.67 17.94
C SER A 291 46.35 -14.16 18.02
N VAL A 292 46.78 -13.86 19.24
CA VAL A 292 48.19 -13.67 19.57
C VAL A 292 48.88 -15.00 19.28
N TRP A 293 49.63 -15.02 18.18
CA TRP A 293 50.72 -15.97 18.02
C TRP A 293 51.83 -15.53 18.98
N SER A 294 52.13 -16.38 19.95
CA SER A 294 53.36 -16.31 20.73
C SER A 294 53.86 -17.73 20.92
N ASP A 295 54.91 -18.03 20.14
CA ASP A 295 56.04 -18.93 20.36
C ASP A 295 55.84 -20.27 21.08
#